data_AF-A0A935JJD3-F1
#
_entry.id   AF-A0A935JJD3-F1
#
_cell.length_a   1.000
_cell.length_b   1.000
_cell.length_c   1.000
_cell.angle_alpha   90.00
_cell.angle_beta   90.00
_cell.angle_gamma   90.00
#
_symmetry.space_group_name_H-M   'P 1'
#
loop_
_entity.id
_entity.type
_entity.pdbx_description
1 polymer ?
#
loop_
_entity_poly.entity_id
_entity_poly.type
_entity_poly.pdbx_seq_one_letter_code
_entity_poly.pdbx_strand_id
1 'polypeptide(L)'
;MMRKQRIASFFMLLTLLISYKQLLAVPVSLELALLVDVSRSVDASEYAQQKNGYVNAFKDPVIQDAIASFAGVGGIAVTYIEWSGANQQSVRVGWTQITNAASSNAFADAIDNVDRAFGLGGGTAPGSAIQFVTPKFSDNGFEGNRWVIDVSGDGIRNTGMQTSVARDHFLDLEVVGEGLTKTINGLPIDNTDLGFLGLADWFQDNIVGGPNSFLIAAEGGFDSFSNAVKAKIGREISEPPTNVVFEPTSLSLVLIGLIGLYFVAFQPGRMPIQA
;
A
#
# COMPACT_ATOMS: atom_id res chain seq x y z
N MET A 1 -40.23 -33.09 11.67
CA MET A 1 -39.97 -31.96 10.74
C MET A 1 -39.04 -30.90 11.36
N MET A 2 -39.31 -30.42 12.58
CA MET A 2 -38.51 -29.39 13.29
C MET A 2 -37.02 -29.71 13.51
N ARG A 3 -36.64 -30.99 13.71
CA ARG A 3 -35.24 -31.40 13.95
C ARG A 3 -34.35 -31.28 12.71
N LYS A 4 -34.91 -31.46 11.50
CA LYS A 4 -34.17 -31.31 10.22
C LYS A 4 -33.96 -29.84 9.85
N GLN A 5 -34.92 -28.96 10.18
CA GLN A 5 -34.79 -27.51 9.99
C GLN A 5 -33.72 -26.90 10.91
N ARG A 6 -33.65 -27.34 12.18
CA ARG A 6 -32.61 -26.87 13.11
C ARG A 6 -31.18 -27.24 12.70
N ILE A 7 -30.99 -28.41 12.07
CA ILE A 7 -29.68 -28.85 11.58
C ILE A 7 -29.30 -28.07 10.32
N ALA A 8 -30.23 -27.85 9.39
CA ALA A 8 -29.99 -27.05 8.19
C ALA A 8 -29.66 -25.58 8.53
N SER A 9 -30.35 -24.97 9.50
CA SER A 9 -30.05 -23.61 9.98
C SER A 9 -28.71 -23.51 10.69
N PHE A 10 -28.29 -24.55 11.43
CA PHE A 10 -26.98 -24.58 12.08
C PHE A 10 -25.82 -24.67 11.06
N PHE A 11 -25.97 -25.48 10.01
CA PHE A 11 -25.00 -25.56 8.92
C PHE A 11 -24.94 -24.26 8.11
N MET A 12 -26.07 -23.60 7.85
CA MET A 12 -26.12 -22.31 7.13
C MET A 12 -25.45 -21.18 7.93
N LEU A 13 -25.66 -21.13 9.25
CA LEU A 13 -25.02 -20.18 10.15
C LEU A 13 -23.51 -20.43 10.27
N LEU A 14 -23.10 -21.70 10.31
CA LEU A 14 -21.69 -22.11 10.35
C LEU A 14 -20.98 -21.79 9.03
N THR A 15 -21.60 -21.98 7.87
CA THR A 15 -21.05 -21.54 6.58
C THR A 15 -20.96 -20.02 6.46
N LEU A 16 -21.93 -19.27 7.02
CA LEU A 16 -21.84 -17.82 7.09
C LEU A 16 -20.62 -17.40 7.93
N LEU A 17 -20.48 -17.94 9.14
CA LEU A 17 -19.39 -17.62 10.08
C LEU A 17 -17.99 -18.00 9.56
N ILE A 18 -17.88 -19.08 8.78
CA ILE A 18 -16.61 -19.48 8.15
C ILE A 18 -16.26 -18.56 6.97
N SER A 19 -17.25 -18.05 6.23
CA SER A 19 -17.05 -17.09 5.15
C SER A 19 -16.75 -15.67 5.63
N TYR A 20 -17.15 -15.31 6.86
CA TYR A 20 -16.89 -13.98 7.44
C TYR A 20 -15.46 -13.74 7.90
N LYS A 21 -14.70 -14.80 8.27
CA LYS A 21 -13.30 -14.65 8.70
C LYS A 21 -12.38 -14.09 7.60
N GLN A 22 -12.81 -14.16 6.35
CA GLN A 22 -12.05 -13.71 5.18
C GLN A 22 -12.37 -12.28 4.75
N LEU A 23 -13.29 -11.59 5.43
CA LEU A 23 -13.75 -10.25 5.06
C LEU A 23 -13.18 -9.12 5.94
N LEU A 24 -12.26 -9.42 6.85
CA LEU A 24 -11.59 -8.39 7.65
C LEU A 24 -10.22 -8.13 7.07
N ALA A 25 -9.96 -6.87 6.74
CA ALA A 25 -8.66 -6.39 6.32
C ALA A 25 -7.62 -6.69 7.42
N VAL A 26 -6.39 -7.01 6.99
CA VAL A 26 -5.28 -7.27 7.90
C VAL A 26 -4.74 -5.94 8.41
N PRO A 27 -4.73 -5.67 9.73
CA PRO A 27 -4.19 -4.43 10.26
C PRO A 27 -2.70 -4.30 9.94
N VAL A 28 -2.28 -3.11 9.52
CA VAL A 28 -0.87 -2.76 9.30
C VAL A 28 -0.60 -1.34 9.81
N SER A 29 0.66 -1.01 10.08
CA SER A 29 1.03 0.37 10.48
C SER A 29 1.10 1.33 9.31
N LEU A 30 1.39 0.80 8.12
CA LEU A 30 1.66 1.56 6.92
C LEU A 30 1.26 0.74 5.70
N GLU A 31 0.56 1.38 4.77
CA GLU A 31 0.40 0.91 3.40
C GLU A 31 1.27 1.79 2.49
N LEU A 32 2.27 1.17 1.85
CA LEU A 32 3.26 1.83 1.00
C LEU A 32 3.14 1.36 -0.46
N ALA A 33 2.79 2.29 -1.34
CA ALA A 33 2.79 2.07 -2.77
C ALA A 33 4.06 2.63 -3.42
N LEU A 34 4.90 1.76 -3.97
CA LEU A 34 6.08 2.14 -4.73
C LEU A 34 5.72 2.31 -6.21
N LEU A 35 5.74 3.55 -6.71
CA LEU A 35 5.50 3.91 -8.10
C LEU A 35 6.82 4.22 -8.80
N VAL A 36 7.23 3.31 -9.69
CA VAL A 36 8.57 3.29 -10.27
C VAL A 36 8.55 3.61 -11.77
N ASP A 37 9.24 4.68 -12.15
CA ASP A 37 9.35 5.12 -13.55
C ASP A 37 10.19 4.14 -14.38
N VAL A 38 9.56 3.60 -15.42
CA VAL A 38 10.22 2.78 -16.45
C VAL A 38 9.98 3.37 -17.84
N SER A 39 9.83 4.69 -17.94
CA SER A 39 9.63 5.42 -19.17
C SER A 39 10.84 5.36 -20.10
N ARG A 40 10.68 5.89 -21.31
CA ARG A 40 11.68 5.76 -22.39
C ARG A 40 13.05 6.35 -22.06
N SER A 41 13.14 7.28 -21.11
CA SER A 41 14.40 7.90 -20.69
C SER A 41 15.25 6.93 -19.87
N VAL A 42 14.62 5.98 -19.19
CA VAL A 42 15.29 4.93 -18.42
C VAL A 42 15.74 3.81 -19.35
N ASP A 43 17.05 3.65 -19.54
CA ASP A 43 17.62 2.57 -20.33
C ASP A 43 17.62 1.21 -19.58
N ALA A 44 18.23 0.18 -20.18
CA ALA A 44 18.27 -1.16 -19.59
C ALA A 44 19.19 -1.25 -18.36
N SER A 45 20.32 -0.52 -18.35
CA SER A 45 21.25 -0.45 -17.24
C SER A 45 20.63 0.33 -16.08
N GLU A 46 20.05 1.48 -16.39
CA GLU A 46 19.38 2.35 -15.41
C GLU A 46 18.20 1.63 -14.76
N TYR A 47 17.36 0.93 -15.54
CA TYR A 47 16.30 0.08 -15.01
C TYR A 47 16.84 -1.00 -14.05
N ALA A 48 17.95 -1.66 -14.42
CA ALA A 48 18.56 -2.66 -13.56
C ALA A 48 19.10 -2.05 -12.26
N GLN A 49 19.71 -0.87 -12.31
CA GLN A 49 20.17 -0.13 -11.12
C GLN A 49 18.99 0.24 -10.21
N GLN A 50 17.89 0.72 -10.79
CA GLN A 50 16.68 1.07 -10.08
C GLN A 50 16.07 -0.16 -9.37
N LYS A 51 15.86 -1.25 -10.11
CA LYS A 51 15.32 -2.51 -9.58
C LYS A 51 16.19 -3.05 -8.45
N ASN A 52 17.50 -3.12 -8.68
CA ASN A 52 18.47 -3.59 -7.68
C ASN A 52 18.49 -2.69 -6.44
N GLY A 53 18.29 -1.38 -6.58
CA GLY A 53 18.14 -0.47 -5.45
C GLY A 53 17.00 -0.86 -4.51
N TYR A 54 15.81 -1.16 -5.06
CA TYR A 54 14.68 -1.65 -4.26
C TYR A 54 14.96 -3.02 -3.64
N VAL A 55 15.48 -3.97 -4.42
CA VAL A 55 15.84 -5.32 -3.93
C VAL A 55 16.81 -5.22 -2.75
N ASN A 56 17.87 -4.42 -2.89
CA ASN A 56 18.88 -4.22 -1.86
C ASN A 56 18.31 -3.52 -0.63
N ALA A 57 17.43 -2.52 -0.80
CA ALA A 57 16.80 -1.83 0.33
C ALA A 57 15.97 -2.78 1.20
N PHE A 58 15.15 -3.66 0.60
CA PHE A 58 14.35 -4.63 1.36
C PHE A 58 15.18 -5.81 1.91
N LYS A 59 16.38 -6.07 1.37
CA LYS A 59 17.35 -7.03 1.92
C LYS A 59 18.25 -6.43 3.00
N ASP A 60 18.21 -5.11 3.21
CA ASP A 60 19.08 -4.42 4.14
C ASP A 60 18.65 -4.67 5.60
N PRO A 61 19.55 -5.11 6.50
CA PRO A 61 19.21 -5.38 7.89
C PRO A 61 18.61 -4.18 8.64
N VAL A 62 19.04 -2.95 8.34
CA VAL A 62 18.51 -1.75 9.01
C VAL A 62 17.05 -1.52 8.64
N ILE A 63 16.70 -1.74 7.37
CA ILE A 63 15.31 -1.65 6.90
C ILE A 63 14.47 -2.78 7.49
N GLN A 64 15.02 -4.00 7.53
CA GLN A 64 14.32 -5.16 8.10
C GLN A 64 14.04 -4.98 9.59
N ASP A 65 14.99 -4.44 10.35
CA ASP A 65 14.82 -4.13 11.78
C ASP A 65 13.79 -3.02 11.99
N ALA A 66 13.80 -1.98 11.15
CA ALA A 66 12.79 -0.93 11.19
C ALA A 66 11.38 -1.47 10.90
N ILE A 67 11.22 -2.35 9.90
CA ILE A 67 9.95 -3.03 9.61
C ILE A 67 9.53 -3.91 10.79
N ALA A 68 10.47 -4.67 11.38
CA ALA A 68 10.19 -5.55 12.50
C ALA A 68 9.68 -4.80 13.75
N SER A 69 10.01 -3.52 13.90
CA SER A 69 9.47 -2.67 14.97
C SER A 69 7.94 -2.53 14.92
N PHE A 70 7.33 -2.73 13.74
CA PHE A 70 5.87 -2.73 13.55
C PHE A 70 5.22 -4.11 13.73
N ALA A 71 5.98 -5.18 14.02
CA ALA A 71 5.42 -6.54 14.06
C ALA A 71 4.28 -6.69 15.09
N GLY A 72 4.33 -5.94 16.19
CA GLY A 72 3.27 -5.93 17.22
C GLY A 72 1.94 -5.29 16.76
N VAL A 73 1.95 -4.56 15.64
CA VAL A 73 0.81 -3.84 15.04
C VAL A 73 0.63 -4.22 13.57
N GLY A 74 1.07 -5.43 13.20
CA GLY A 74 0.80 -6.03 11.89
C GLY A 74 1.83 -5.76 10.79
N GLY A 75 2.91 -5.04 11.07
CA GLY A 75 3.95 -4.74 10.08
C GLY A 75 3.53 -3.64 9.11
N ILE A 76 4.00 -3.74 7.87
CA ILE A 76 3.63 -2.84 6.77
C ILE A 76 3.05 -3.65 5.59
N ALA A 77 2.21 -3.05 4.76
CA ALA A 77 1.82 -3.58 3.47
C ALA A 77 2.53 -2.81 2.36
N VAL A 78 3.12 -3.50 1.38
CA VAL A 78 3.85 -2.86 0.29
C VAL A 78 3.40 -3.40 -1.06
N THR A 79 3.25 -2.53 -2.06
CA THR A 79 3.07 -2.92 -3.47
C THR A 79 4.13 -2.24 -4.34
N TYR A 80 4.59 -2.95 -5.37
CA TYR A 80 5.55 -2.45 -6.36
C TYR A 80 4.88 -2.34 -7.73
N ILE A 81 4.83 -1.12 -8.25
CA ILE A 81 4.11 -0.74 -9.47
C ILE A 81 5.08 -0.02 -10.40
N GLU A 82 5.16 -0.48 -11.64
CA GLU A 82 5.91 0.21 -12.68
C GLU A 82 4.97 1.05 -13.53
N TRP A 83 5.46 2.22 -13.96
CA TRP A 83 4.69 3.15 -14.79
C TRP A 83 5.53 3.83 -15.88
N SER A 84 4.86 4.27 -16.95
CA SER A 84 5.44 5.09 -18.00
C SER A 84 4.40 6.11 -18.51
N GLY A 85 3.86 5.96 -19.72
CA GLY A 85 2.88 6.87 -20.31
C GLY A 85 1.47 6.75 -19.72
N ALA A 86 0.55 7.56 -20.25
CA ALA A 86 -0.80 7.76 -19.70
C ALA A 86 -1.61 6.49 -19.36
N ASN A 87 -1.43 5.41 -20.13
CA ASN A 87 -2.14 4.13 -19.96
C ASN A 87 -1.17 2.97 -19.68
N GLN A 88 0.03 3.26 -19.20
CA GLN A 88 1.10 2.30 -18.96
C GLN A 88 1.40 2.26 -17.46
N GLN A 89 0.58 1.53 -16.73
CA GLN A 89 0.76 1.25 -15.30
C GLN A 89 0.54 -0.25 -15.08
N SER A 90 1.43 -0.90 -14.34
CA SER A 90 1.30 -2.33 -14.04
C SER A 90 1.71 -2.59 -12.61
N VAL A 91 0.83 -3.23 -11.84
CA VAL A 91 1.24 -3.89 -10.59
C VAL A 91 2.20 -5.02 -10.98
N ARG A 92 3.40 -5.01 -10.40
CA ARG A 92 4.45 -6.01 -10.65
C ARG A 92 4.60 -6.94 -9.45
N VAL A 93 4.50 -6.38 -8.25
CA VAL A 93 4.30 -7.14 -7.02
C VAL A 93 3.07 -6.58 -6.30
N GLY A 94 2.08 -7.44 -6.08
CA GLY A 94 0.86 -7.07 -5.36
C GLY A 94 1.11 -6.70 -3.90
N TRP A 95 0.10 -6.13 -3.25
CA TRP A 95 0.15 -5.80 -1.83
C TRP A 95 0.60 -7.01 -1.00
N THR A 96 1.73 -6.86 -0.31
CA THR A 96 2.39 -7.91 0.46
C THR A 96 2.61 -7.41 1.87
N GLN A 97 2.19 -8.21 2.85
CA GLN A 97 2.48 -7.93 4.26
C GLN A 97 3.95 -8.25 4.56
N ILE A 98 4.65 -7.29 5.17
CA ILE A 98 6.04 -7.44 5.59
C ILE A 98 6.12 -7.16 7.09
N THR A 99 6.50 -8.19 7.85
CA THR A 99 6.56 -8.14 9.32
C THR A 99 7.95 -8.43 9.87
N ASN A 100 8.85 -8.99 9.06
CA ASN A 100 10.18 -9.42 9.47
C ASN A 100 11.11 -9.61 8.27
N ALA A 101 12.39 -9.91 8.54
CA ALA A 101 13.42 -10.18 7.54
C ALA A 101 13.03 -11.24 6.50
N ALA A 102 12.36 -12.34 6.91
CA ALA A 102 11.98 -13.40 5.98
C ALA A 102 10.93 -12.91 4.96
N SER A 103 9.87 -12.23 5.42
CA SER A 103 8.88 -11.61 4.53
C SER A 103 9.49 -10.48 3.66
N SER A 104 10.47 -9.75 4.19
CA SER A 104 11.14 -8.66 3.46
C SER A 104 12.01 -9.20 2.33
N ASN A 105 12.77 -10.27 2.61
CA ASN A 105 13.55 -10.99 1.60
C ASN A 105 12.64 -11.59 0.52
N ALA A 106 11.50 -12.19 0.90
CA ALA A 106 10.55 -12.73 -0.06
C ALA A 106 9.95 -11.64 -0.98
N PHE A 107 9.65 -10.46 -0.44
CA PHE A 107 9.21 -9.31 -1.25
C PHE A 107 10.31 -8.81 -2.19
N ALA A 108 11.55 -8.72 -1.69
CA ALA A 108 12.71 -8.36 -2.52
C ALA A 108 12.94 -9.37 -3.65
N ASP A 109 12.84 -10.67 -3.38
CA ASP A 109 12.96 -11.71 -4.40
C ASP A 109 11.80 -11.65 -5.41
N ALA A 110 10.60 -11.27 -4.97
CA ALA A 110 9.47 -11.04 -5.88
C ALA A 110 9.75 -9.87 -6.84
N ILE A 111 10.33 -8.76 -6.36
CA ILE A 111 10.78 -7.65 -7.22
C ILE A 111 11.86 -8.11 -8.19
N ASP A 112 12.85 -8.87 -7.71
CA ASP A 112 13.98 -9.31 -8.54
C ASP A 112 13.50 -10.18 -9.73
N ASN A 113 12.46 -10.98 -9.52
CA ASN A 113 11.89 -11.88 -10.53
C ASN A 113 10.98 -11.20 -11.57
N VAL A 114 10.70 -9.90 -11.47
CA VAL A 114 9.88 -9.23 -12.49
C VAL A 114 10.70 -8.73 -13.67
N ASP A 115 10.14 -8.91 -14.87
CA ASP A 115 10.57 -8.22 -16.09
C ASP A 115 10.02 -6.79 -16.14
N ARG A 116 10.73 -5.90 -16.84
CA ARG A 116 10.27 -4.53 -17.09
C ARG A 116 8.91 -4.54 -17.78
N ALA A 117 7.95 -3.80 -17.21
CA ALA A 117 6.55 -3.83 -17.63
C ALA A 117 6.32 -3.28 -19.03
N PHE A 118 7.11 -2.27 -19.42
CA PHE A 118 6.93 -1.52 -20.66
C PHE A 118 8.25 -1.32 -21.40
N GLY A 119 8.22 -1.42 -22.72
CA GLY A 119 9.36 -1.08 -23.58
C GLY A 119 9.57 0.43 -23.72
N LEU A 120 10.59 0.82 -24.48
CA LEU A 120 11.06 2.21 -24.65
C LEU A 120 10.13 3.14 -25.48
N GLY A 121 8.89 2.72 -25.74
CA GLY A 121 7.92 3.44 -26.58
C GLY A 121 6.97 4.40 -25.82
N GLY A 122 7.20 4.61 -24.52
CA GLY A 122 6.27 5.33 -23.63
C GLY A 122 6.67 6.77 -23.30
N GLY A 123 5.72 7.52 -22.71
CA GLY A 123 5.96 8.85 -22.12
C GLY A 123 6.23 8.77 -20.61
N THR A 124 6.23 9.93 -19.96
CA THR A 124 6.42 10.11 -18.52
C THR A 124 5.13 10.70 -17.95
N ALA A 125 4.34 9.90 -17.25
CA ALA A 125 2.99 10.25 -16.78
C ALA A 125 2.75 9.94 -15.28
N PRO A 126 3.51 10.55 -14.35
CA PRO A 126 3.41 10.26 -12.91
C PRO A 126 2.01 10.54 -12.35
N GLY A 127 1.30 11.57 -12.85
CA GLY A 127 -0.09 11.81 -12.45
C GLY A 127 -1.04 10.65 -12.76
N SER A 128 -0.81 9.95 -13.87
CA SER A 128 -1.61 8.77 -14.23
C SER A 128 -1.26 7.57 -13.35
N ALA A 129 -0.01 7.46 -12.90
CA ALA A 129 0.43 6.45 -11.95
C ALA A 129 -0.20 6.67 -10.57
N ILE A 130 -0.22 7.91 -10.07
CA ILE A 130 -0.89 8.28 -8.81
C ILE A 130 -2.37 7.97 -8.89
N GLN A 131 -3.05 8.36 -9.98
CA GLN A 131 -4.46 8.06 -10.19
C GLN A 131 -4.71 6.54 -10.25
N PHE A 132 -3.82 5.78 -10.88
CA PHE A 132 -3.95 4.33 -11.00
C PHE A 132 -3.88 3.60 -9.65
N VAL A 133 -2.98 4.04 -8.76
CA VAL A 133 -2.82 3.38 -7.45
C VAL A 133 -3.81 3.85 -6.41
N THR A 134 -4.31 5.09 -6.53
CA THR A 134 -5.25 5.70 -5.59
C THR A 134 -6.39 4.77 -5.14
N PRO A 135 -7.20 4.18 -6.04
CA PRO A 135 -8.30 3.31 -5.63
C PRO A 135 -7.84 1.94 -5.08
N LYS A 136 -6.55 1.61 -5.18
CA LYS A 136 -6.00 0.32 -4.73
C LYS A 136 -5.67 0.29 -3.24
N PHE A 137 -5.72 1.41 -2.55
CA PHE A 137 -5.59 1.44 -1.08
C PHE A 137 -6.86 0.92 -0.39
N SER A 138 -8.05 1.23 -0.91
CA SER A 138 -9.31 0.84 -0.25
C SER A 138 -9.74 -0.62 -0.46
N ASP A 139 -9.08 -1.36 -1.35
CA ASP A 139 -9.45 -2.75 -1.69
C ASP A 139 -8.19 -3.63 -1.87
N ASN A 140 -7.25 -3.54 -0.92
CA ASN A 140 -6.03 -4.36 -0.92
C ASN A 140 -6.02 -5.46 0.15
N GLY A 141 -7.07 -5.57 0.96
CA GLY A 141 -7.15 -6.52 2.06
C GLY A 141 -6.30 -6.12 3.28
N PHE A 142 -5.80 -4.88 3.34
CA PHE A 142 -5.08 -4.30 4.46
C PHE A 142 -5.81 -3.07 4.99
N GLU A 143 -5.59 -2.77 6.27
CA GLU A 143 -6.13 -1.56 6.91
C GLU A 143 -5.03 -0.94 7.75
N GLY A 144 -4.46 0.15 7.24
CA GLY A 144 -3.47 0.96 7.93
C GLY A 144 -3.95 2.38 8.18
N ASN A 145 -3.34 3.01 9.19
CA ASN A 145 -3.63 4.41 9.55
C ASN A 145 -2.72 5.40 8.79
N ARG A 146 -1.87 4.90 7.88
CA ARG A 146 -0.97 5.69 7.04
C ARG A 146 -0.96 5.11 5.63
N TRP A 147 -1.36 5.92 4.65
CA TRP A 147 -1.22 5.63 3.23
C TRP A 147 -0.12 6.49 2.65
N VAL A 148 0.90 5.85 2.09
CA VAL A 148 2.05 6.53 1.47
C VAL A 148 2.19 6.09 0.02
N ILE A 149 2.25 7.06 -0.88
CA ILE A 149 2.71 6.85 -2.25
C ILE A 149 4.15 7.34 -2.34
N ASP A 150 5.07 6.43 -2.68
CA ASP A 150 6.44 6.71 -3.07
C ASP A 150 6.48 6.83 -4.60
N VAL A 151 6.89 7.98 -5.14
CA VAL A 151 7.08 8.16 -6.59
C VAL A 151 8.56 8.36 -6.88
N SER A 152 9.14 7.48 -7.70
CA SER A 152 10.49 7.63 -8.24
C SER A 152 10.46 7.84 -9.76
N GLY A 153 11.37 8.69 -10.28
CA GLY A 153 11.49 8.91 -11.71
C GLY A 153 12.53 9.94 -12.11
N ASP A 154 12.94 9.92 -13.38
CA ASP A 154 14.04 10.72 -13.95
C ASP A 154 13.56 11.88 -14.83
N GLY A 155 12.24 12.13 -14.89
CA GLY A 155 11.66 13.13 -15.77
C GLY A 155 10.40 13.80 -15.25
N ILE A 156 10.11 14.95 -15.84
CA ILE A 156 8.84 15.67 -15.61
C ILE A 156 7.72 15.07 -16.46
N ARG A 157 6.48 15.33 -16.04
CA ARG A 157 5.29 14.94 -16.83
C ARG A 157 5.36 15.50 -18.26
N ASN A 158 5.20 14.62 -19.24
CA ASN A 158 5.02 14.98 -20.65
C ASN A 158 3.74 14.38 -21.29
N THR A 159 3.06 13.46 -20.61
CA THR A 159 1.81 12.83 -21.06
C THR A 159 0.88 12.53 -19.88
N GLY A 160 -0.37 12.15 -20.16
CA GLY A 160 -1.33 11.68 -19.15
C GLY A 160 -1.88 12.77 -18.22
N MET A 161 -2.45 12.36 -17.10
CA MET A 161 -3.08 13.25 -16.10
C MET A 161 -2.09 14.27 -15.54
N GLN A 162 -2.57 15.49 -15.23
CA GLN A 162 -1.76 16.50 -14.56
C GLN A 162 -1.38 16.04 -13.14
N THR A 163 -0.07 16.02 -12.86
CA THR A 163 0.48 15.38 -11.66
C THR A 163 -0.03 16.00 -10.37
N SER A 164 -0.03 17.34 -10.27
CA SER A 164 -0.57 18.04 -9.09
C SER A 164 -2.05 17.75 -8.87
N VAL A 165 -2.85 17.66 -9.93
CA VAL A 165 -4.29 17.31 -9.83
C VAL A 165 -4.47 15.89 -9.27
N ALA A 166 -3.67 14.93 -9.73
CA ALA A 166 -3.72 13.57 -9.21
C ALA A 166 -3.26 13.49 -7.74
N ARG A 167 -2.20 14.24 -7.39
CA ARG A 167 -1.70 14.38 -6.03
C ARG A 167 -2.80 14.92 -5.11
N ASP A 168 -3.37 16.07 -5.47
CA ASP A 168 -4.38 16.75 -4.66
C ASP A 168 -5.62 15.87 -4.52
N HIS A 169 -6.04 15.18 -5.59
CA HIS A 169 -7.12 14.21 -5.52
C HIS A 169 -6.87 13.10 -4.50
N PHE A 170 -5.68 12.50 -4.48
CA PHE A 170 -5.33 11.47 -3.49
C PHE A 170 -5.36 12.02 -2.06
N LEU A 171 -4.79 13.20 -1.84
CA LEU A 171 -4.72 13.81 -0.51
C LEU A 171 -6.12 14.20 0.02
N ASP A 172 -7.00 14.64 -0.86
CA ASP A 172 -8.36 15.08 -0.53
C ASP A 172 -9.39 13.93 -0.45
N LEU A 173 -8.99 12.68 -0.70
CA LEU A 173 -9.92 11.54 -0.62
C LEU A 173 -10.59 11.46 0.75
N GLU A 174 -11.92 11.49 0.75
CA GLU A 174 -12.70 11.13 1.92
C GLU A 174 -12.58 9.62 2.14
N VAL A 175 -12.00 9.25 3.27
CA VAL A 175 -11.76 7.86 3.67
C VAL A 175 -12.42 7.64 5.02
N VAL A 176 -13.08 6.49 5.18
CA VAL A 176 -13.71 6.10 6.44
C VAL A 176 -12.62 5.52 7.34
N GLY A 177 -12.25 6.26 8.38
CA GLY A 177 -11.23 5.85 9.34
C GLY A 177 -10.68 7.05 10.10
N GLU A 178 -10.82 7.07 11.42
CA GLU A 178 -10.29 8.16 12.23
C GLU A 178 -8.76 8.12 12.22
N GLY A 179 -8.13 9.28 11.95
CA GLY A 179 -6.68 9.44 12.04
C GLY A 179 -5.85 8.88 10.88
N LEU A 180 -6.48 8.42 9.79
CA LEU A 180 -5.76 8.01 8.57
C LEU A 180 -5.06 9.21 7.91
N THR A 181 -3.74 9.16 7.81
CA THR A 181 -2.95 10.14 7.06
C THR A 181 -2.65 9.66 5.64
N LYS A 182 -2.65 10.59 4.69
CA LYS A 182 -2.32 10.34 3.28
C LYS A 182 -1.15 11.24 2.90
N THR A 183 -0.08 10.64 2.38
CA THR A 183 1.17 11.33 2.06
C THR A 183 1.71 10.84 0.72
N ILE A 184 2.30 11.74 -0.06
CA ILE A 184 3.01 11.42 -1.30
C ILE A 184 4.44 11.96 -1.17
N ASN A 185 5.42 11.08 -1.39
CA ASN A 185 6.84 11.39 -1.27
C ASN A 185 7.56 11.21 -2.62
N GLY A 186 8.57 12.05 -2.85
CA GLY A 186 9.32 12.09 -4.12
C GLY A 186 10.73 11.48 -4.04
N LEU A 187 11.13 10.75 -5.08
CA LEU A 187 12.49 10.28 -5.34
C LEU A 187 12.92 10.71 -6.75
N PRO A 188 13.19 12.00 -6.98
CA PRO A 188 13.71 12.46 -8.27
C PRO A 188 15.09 11.85 -8.51
N ILE A 189 15.28 11.25 -9.67
CA ILE A 189 16.54 10.65 -10.11
C ILE A 189 17.23 11.68 -10.98
N ASP A 190 18.07 12.50 -10.35
CA ASP A 190 18.63 13.69 -10.98
C ASP A 190 19.82 13.31 -11.87
N ASN A 191 19.50 12.91 -13.10
CA ASN A 191 20.50 12.70 -14.13
C ASN A 191 20.82 14.05 -14.81
N THR A 192 21.92 14.68 -14.38
CA THR A 192 22.38 15.96 -14.90
C THR A 192 22.65 15.95 -16.41
N ASP A 193 22.87 14.78 -17.00
CA ASP A 193 23.13 14.63 -18.45
C ASP A 193 21.86 14.85 -19.30
N LEU A 194 20.67 14.77 -18.69
CA LEU A 194 19.39 15.03 -19.35
C LEU A 194 19.03 16.52 -19.39
N GLY A 195 19.85 17.40 -18.79
CA GLY A 195 19.68 18.85 -18.86
C GLY A 195 18.47 19.40 -18.10
N PHE A 196 17.81 18.59 -17.28
CA PHE A 196 16.71 19.01 -16.42
C PHE A 196 17.24 19.66 -15.14
N LEU A 197 17.57 20.95 -15.21
CA LEU A 197 17.74 21.74 -13.99
C LEU A 197 16.38 21.86 -13.29
N GLY A 198 16.32 21.46 -12.01
CA GLY A 198 15.13 21.62 -11.18
C GLY A 198 14.14 20.45 -11.20
N LEU A 199 14.57 19.21 -11.51
CA LEU A 199 13.70 18.04 -11.34
C LEU A 199 13.21 17.89 -9.89
N ALA A 200 14.09 18.14 -8.92
CA ALA A 200 13.71 18.14 -7.50
C ALA A 200 12.66 19.20 -7.17
N ASP A 201 12.81 20.42 -7.70
CA ASP A 201 11.81 21.49 -7.53
C ASP A 201 10.47 21.09 -8.18
N TRP A 202 10.52 20.50 -9.37
CA TRP A 202 9.31 20.01 -10.03
C TRP A 202 8.61 18.92 -9.21
N PHE A 203 9.35 17.96 -8.65
CA PHE A 203 8.82 16.94 -7.74
C PHE A 203 8.21 17.58 -6.49
N GLN A 204 8.89 18.58 -5.92
CA GLN A 204 8.41 19.31 -4.75
C GLN A 204 7.06 19.99 -5.02
N ASP A 205 6.89 20.59 -6.20
CA ASP A 205 5.68 21.34 -6.57
C ASP A 205 4.53 20.44 -7.04
N ASN A 206 4.84 19.28 -7.64
CA ASN A 206 3.85 18.48 -8.38
C ASN A 206 3.57 17.09 -7.78
N ILE A 207 4.48 16.53 -6.98
CA ILE A 207 4.36 15.17 -6.43
C ILE A 207 4.25 15.22 -4.91
N VAL A 208 5.16 15.93 -4.24
CA VAL A 208 5.24 15.94 -2.79
C VAL A 208 4.01 16.61 -2.19
N GLY A 209 3.40 15.99 -1.19
CA GLY A 209 2.28 16.57 -0.45
C GLY A 209 1.71 15.67 0.64
N GLY A 210 0.93 16.28 1.53
CA GLY A 210 0.36 15.64 2.72
C GLY A 210 1.23 15.83 3.98
N PRO A 211 0.75 15.38 5.15
CA PRO A 211 1.48 15.50 6.40
C PRO A 211 2.84 14.78 6.34
N ASN A 212 3.88 15.42 6.88
CA ASN A 212 5.25 14.92 6.93
C ASN A 212 5.84 14.50 5.57
N SER A 213 5.25 14.95 4.46
CA SER A 213 5.72 14.63 3.11
C SER A 213 7.13 15.14 2.88
N PHE A 214 7.90 14.42 2.07
CA PHE A 214 9.25 14.82 1.74
C PHE A 214 9.71 14.30 0.38
N LEU A 215 10.85 14.79 -0.07
CA LEU A 215 11.63 14.17 -1.14
C LEU A 215 13.04 13.83 -0.68
N ILE A 216 13.63 12.82 -1.30
CA ILE A 216 15.06 12.52 -1.24
C ILE A 216 15.51 12.36 -2.68
N ALA A 217 16.44 13.17 -3.16
CA ALA A 217 16.93 13.05 -4.53
C ALA A 217 18.03 11.99 -4.62
N ALA A 218 18.06 11.24 -5.73
CA ALA A 218 19.24 10.49 -6.13
C ALA A 218 20.17 11.44 -6.91
N GLU A 219 20.96 12.21 -6.16
CA GLU A 219 21.93 13.16 -6.73
C GLU A 219 23.01 12.43 -7.53
N GLY A 220 23.24 12.81 -8.78
CA GLY A 220 24.14 12.07 -9.68
C GLY A 220 23.46 10.86 -10.35
N GLY A 221 22.14 10.83 -10.37
CA GLY A 221 21.34 9.87 -11.14
C GLY A 221 21.32 8.46 -10.57
N PHE A 222 21.32 7.47 -11.46
CA PHE A 222 21.09 6.06 -11.13
C PHE A 222 22.20 5.43 -10.27
N ASP A 223 23.43 5.93 -10.34
CA ASP A 223 24.53 5.46 -9.51
C ASP A 223 24.29 5.70 -8.01
N SER A 224 23.60 6.79 -7.68
CA SER A 224 23.22 7.13 -6.30
C SER A 224 21.87 6.54 -5.87
N PHE A 225 21.13 5.95 -6.79
CA PHE A 225 19.75 5.50 -6.55
C PHE A 225 19.65 4.53 -5.37
N SER A 226 20.54 3.54 -5.28
CA SER A 226 20.49 2.52 -4.23
C SER A 226 20.60 3.12 -2.82
N ASN A 227 21.38 4.20 -2.65
CA ASN A 227 21.51 4.87 -1.35
C ASN A 227 20.28 5.75 -1.08
N ALA A 228 19.80 6.47 -2.10
CA ALA A 228 18.65 7.35 -1.99
C ALA A 228 17.36 6.58 -1.68
N VAL A 229 17.10 5.46 -2.37
CA VAL A 229 15.90 4.63 -2.14
C VAL A 229 15.92 3.98 -0.76
N LYS A 230 17.09 3.51 -0.29
CA LYS A 230 17.24 2.99 1.07
C LYS A 230 16.94 4.06 2.12
N ALA A 231 17.51 5.26 1.96
CA ALA A 231 17.26 6.37 2.88
C ALA A 231 15.77 6.78 2.88
N LYS A 232 15.14 6.77 1.71
CA LYS A 232 13.73 7.12 1.54
C LYS A 232 12.81 6.10 2.20
N ILE A 233 12.94 4.80 1.87
CA ILE A 233 12.17 3.74 2.51
C ILE A 233 12.37 3.78 4.02
N GLY A 234 13.62 3.91 4.48
CA GLY A 234 13.95 4.03 5.90
C GLY A 234 13.21 5.18 6.59
N ARG A 235 13.08 6.34 5.93
CA ARG A 235 12.32 7.47 6.47
C ARG A 235 10.80 7.23 6.43
N GLU A 236 10.27 6.62 5.38
CA GLU A 236 8.83 6.31 5.28
C GLU A 236 8.35 5.38 6.39
N ILE A 237 9.18 4.40 6.74
CA ILE A 237 8.93 3.42 7.80
C ILE A 237 9.42 3.88 9.18
N SER A 238 9.90 5.12 9.34
CA SER A 238 10.41 5.60 10.64
C SER A 238 9.38 6.28 11.54
N GLU A 239 8.18 6.57 11.04
CA GLU A 239 7.12 7.22 11.83
C GLU A 239 6.13 6.19 12.42
N PRO A 240 6.21 5.82 13.70
CA PRO A 240 5.15 5.08 14.35
C PRO A 240 3.88 5.94 14.41
N PRO A 241 2.68 5.38 14.15
CA PRO A 241 1.46 6.18 14.19
C PRO A 241 1.24 6.73 15.61
N THR A 242 0.95 8.03 15.72
CA THR A 242 0.88 8.72 17.02
C THR A 242 -0.38 8.40 17.83
N ASN A 243 -1.37 7.70 17.26
CA ASN A 243 -2.54 7.18 17.96
C ASN A 243 -3.08 5.98 17.19
N VAL A 244 -2.63 4.77 17.53
CA VAL A 244 -3.21 3.54 16.97
C VAL A 244 -4.37 3.11 17.84
N VAL A 245 -5.56 3.65 17.58
CA VAL A 245 -6.80 3.01 18.03
C VAL A 245 -7.30 2.21 16.83
N PHE A 246 -6.85 0.96 16.71
CA PHE A 246 -7.66 0.02 15.95
C PHE A 246 -8.99 -0.06 16.71
N GLU A 247 -10.12 0.14 16.03
CA GLU A 247 -11.44 -0.14 16.57
C GLU A 247 -11.81 -1.59 16.18
N PRO A 248 -11.26 -2.65 16.82
CA PRO A 248 -11.92 -3.92 16.70
C PRO A 248 -13.20 -3.75 17.51
N THR A 249 -14.38 -3.84 16.90
CA THR A 249 -15.54 -4.56 17.46
C THR A 249 -16.92 -4.07 17.03
N SER A 250 -17.12 -2.94 16.35
CA SER A 250 -18.49 -2.47 16.06
C SER A 250 -19.32 -3.49 15.26
N LEU A 251 -18.75 -4.11 14.21
CA LEU A 251 -19.40 -5.20 13.48
C LEU A 251 -19.50 -6.50 14.29
N SER A 252 -18.48 -6.84 15.07
CA SER A 252 -18.47 -8.03 15.94
C SER A 252 -19.51 -7.93 17.06
N LEU A 253 -19.71 -6.74 17.64
CA LEU A 253 -20.73 -6.42 18.64
C LEU A 253 -22.13 -6.45 18.04
N VAL A 254 -22.31 -5.96 16.81
CA VAL A 254 -23.57 -6.10 16.07
C VAL A 254 -23.87 -7.58 15.82
N LEU A 255 -22.88 -8.38 15.40
CA LEU A 255 -23.05 -9.82 15.19
C LEU A 255 -23.38 -10.56 16.51
N ILE A 256 -22.66 -10.25 17.59
CA ILE A 256 -22.92 -10.80 18.94
C ILE A 256 -24.32 -10.38 19.43
N GLY A 257 -24.74 -9.14 19.18
CA GLY A 257 -26.08 -8.63 19.48
C GLY A 257 -27.18 -9.38 18.72
N LEU A 258 -26.97 -9.64 17.42
CA LEU A 258 -27.89 -10.43 16.59
C LEU A 258 -27.95 -11.90 17.02
N ILE A 259 -26.83 -12.50 17.42
CA ILE A 259 -26.79 -13.84 18.01
C ILE A 259 -27.56 -13.87 19.33
N GLY A 260 -27.37 -12.87 20.21
CA GLY A 260 -28.12 -12.73 21.45
C GLY A 260 -29.64 -12.63 21.24
N LEU A 261 -30.07 -11.82 20.27
CA LEU A 261 -31.48 -11.69 19.89
C LEU A 261 -32.08 -13.02 19.38
N TYR A 262 -31.31 -13.81 18.62
CA TYR A 262 -31.75 -15.14 18.18
C TYR A 262 -31.98 -16.10 19.35
N PHE A 263 -31.09 -16.12 20.36
CA PHE A 263 -31.27 -16.98 21.53
C PHE A 263 -32.42 -16.55 22.44
N VAL A 264 -32.75 -15.25 22.48
CA VAL A 264 -33.92 -14.73 23.21
C VAL A 264 -35.23 -15.07 22.48
N ALA A 265 -35.27 -14.94 21.16
CA ALA A 265 -36.47 -15.19 20.36
C ALA A 265 -36.86 -16.68 20.26
N PHE A 266 -35.92 -17.60 20.51
CA PHE A 266 -36.12 -19.04 20.33
C PHE A 266 -35.87 -19.89 21.60
N GLN A 267 -36.15 -19.36 22.78
CA GLN A 267 -36.19 -20.17 24.01
C GLN A 267 -37.29 -21.24 23.91
N PRO A 268 -36.99 -22.54 24.10
CA PRO A 268 -38.02 -23.57 24.16
C PRO A 268 -38.93 -23.31 25.36
N GLY A 269 -40.23 -23.13 25.11
CA GLY A 269 -41.22 -22.80 26.14
C GLY A 269 -41.13 -23.74 27.35
N ARG A 270 -41.08 -23.16 28.55
CA ARG A 270 -41.28 -23.90 29.81
C ARG A 270 -42.65 -24.57 29.73
N MET A 271 -42.69 -25.90 29.76
CA MET A 271 -43.95 -26.64 29.86
C MET A 271 -44.64 -26.28 31.17
N PRO A 272 -45.95 -25.97 31.18
CA PRO A 272 -46.68 -25.78 32.42
C PRO A 272 -46.77 -27.14 33.13
N ILE A 273 -46.30 -27.17 34.38
CA ILE A 273 -46.54 -28.30 35.28
C ILE A 273 -48.03 -28.22 35.65
N GLN A 274 -48.84 -29.15 35.13
CA GLN A 274 -50.18 -29.36 35.66
C GLN A 274 -50.09 -30.28 36.87
N ALA A 275 -50.69 -29.82 37.98
CA ALA A 275 -50.84 -30.52 39.24
C ALA A 275 -51.98 -31.55 39.17
#